data_AF-A0A8K9XFP6-F1
#
_entry.id   AF-A0A8K9XFP6-F1
#
_cell.length_a   1.000
_cell.length_b   1.000
_cell.length_c   1.000
_cell.angle_alpha   90.00
_cell.angle_beta   90.00
_cell.angle_gamma   90.00
#
_symmetry.space_group_name_H-M   'P 1'
#
loop_
_entity.id
_entity.type
_entity.pdbx_description
1 polymer ?
#
loop_
_entity_poly.entity_id
_entity_poly.type
_entity_poly.pdbx_seq_one_letter_code
_entity_poly.pdbx_strand_id
1 'polypeptide(L)'
;MANRGPSYGLSKEVQEKIELKYNLDLEARLVDWIVAQCGGNLERPQPGRQNFQTWLMDGTVSRHDNEQILCRLINSLYPRGKEPIKKILETQMAFKQMEKISQFLQAAEVYGVITTDIFQTVDLWEGKDMAAVQRTLMALGSVALTKDDGHYRGDRDWFHRKAQGYRREFSEDQLRQGQSLIGLQMGSNRGASQSGMTGYGSHRQIM
;
A
#
# COMPACT_ATOMS: atom_id res chain seq x y z
N MET A 1 16.81 22.82 -7.27
CA MET A 1 16.20 23.64 -8.34
C MET A 1 16.56 22.99 -9.67
N ALA A 2 15.61 22.38 -10.34
CA ALA A 2 15.81 21.87 -11.69
C ALA A 2 14.70 22.47 -12.55
N ASN A 3 15.02 23.51 -13.32
CA ASN A 3 14.18 23.94 -14.44
C ASN A 3 14.18 22.80 -15.45
N ARG A 4 13.22 21.88 -15.33
CA ARG A 4 12.97 20.89 -16.38
C ARG A 4 12.13 21.57 -17.45
N GLY A 5 12.65 21.56 -18.68
CA GLY A 5 11.89 21.95 -19.85
C GLY A 5 10.68 21.02 -20.06
N PRO A 6 9.74 21.41 -20.94
CA PRO A 6 8.55 20.61 -21.21
C PRO A 6 8.94 19.20 -21.67
N SER A 7 8.24 18.18 -21.21
CA SER A 7 8.38 16.81 -21.70
C SER A 7 7.71 16.68 -23.08
N TYR A 8 8.40 16.04 -24.03
CA TYR A 8 7.93 15.84 -25.40
C TYR A 8 7.90 14.35 -25.78
N GLY A 9 7.10 14.00 -26.79
CA GLY A 9 6.99 12.64 -27.34
C GLY A 9 6.57 11.60 -26.30
N LEU A 10 7.24 10.45 -26.31
CA LEU A 10 6.96 9.32 -25.39
C LEU A 10 6.95 9.72 -23.91
N SER A 11 7.83 10.66 -23.50
CA SER A 11 7.87 11.11 -22.10
C SER A 11 6.60 11.87 -21.69
N LYS A 12 6.02 12.63 -22.62
CA LYS A 12 4.76 13.34 -22.39
C LYS A 12 3.58 12.37 -22.29
N GLU A 13 3.51 11.41 -23.21
CA GLU A 13 2.45 10.38 -23.21
C GLU A 13 2.48 9.53 -21.95
N VAL A 14 3.68 9.16 -21.46
CA VAL A 14 3.84 8.44 -20.19
C VAL A 14 3.36 9.29 -19.01
N GLN A 15 3.71 10.57 -18.99
CA GLN A 15 3.25 11.50 -17.95
C GLN A 15 1.72 11.64 -17.98
N GLU A 16 1.11 11.85 -19.15
CA GLU A 16 -0.36 11.94 -19.30
C GLU A 16 -1.05 10.66 -18.80
N LYS A 17 -0.50 9.47 -19.09
CA LYS A 17 -1.02 8.20 -18.57
C LYS A 17 -0.89 8.07 -17.06
N ILE A 18 0.16 8.62 -16.46
CA ILE A 18 0.32 8.67 -15.00
C ILE A 18 -0.73 9.61 -14.40
N GLU A 19 -0.92 10.78 -15.01
CA GLU A 19 -1.89 11.78 -14.56
C GLU A 19 -3.32 11.26 -14.61
N LEU A 20 -3.68 10.46 -15.63
CA LEU A 20 -4.98 9.78 -15.71
C LEU A 20 -5.26 8.80 -14.57
N LYS A 21 -4.23 8.30 -13.86
CA LYS A 21 -4.39 7.42 -12.70
C LYS A 21 -4.73 8.19 -11.42
N TYR A 22 -4.60 9.52 -11.42
CA TYR A 22 -4.93 10.34 -10.27
C TYR A 22 -6.44 10.42 -10.10
N ASN A 23 -6.91 10.17 -8.88
CA ASN A 23 -8.35 10.15 -8.59
C ASN A 23 -8.69 11.17 -7.50
N LEU A 24 -9.64 12.07 -7.79
CA LEU A 24 -10.06 13.13 -6.87
C LEU A 24 -10.89 12.61 -5.68
N ASP A 25 -11.68 11.55 -5.87
CA ASP A 25 -12.43 10.92 -4.77
C ASP A 25 -11.48 10.24 -3.78
N LEU A 26 -10.39 9.64 -4.28
CA LEU A 26 -9.32 9.10 -3.43
C LEU A 26 -8.58 10.22 -2.69
N GLU A 27 -8.34 11.36 -3.34
CA GLU A 27 -7.75 12.53 -2.70
C GLU A 27 -8.58 12.98 -1.49
N ALA A 28 -9.89 13.20 -1.70
CA ALA A 28 -10.80 13.63 -0.64
C ALA A 28 -10.83 12.63 0.54
N ARG A 29 -10.92 11.33 0.23
CA ARG A 29 -10.87 10.27 1.25
C ARG A 29 -9.56 10.26 2.03
N LEU A 30 -8.42 10.43 1.35
CA LEU A 30 -7.11 10.46 1.99
C LEU A 30 -6.97 11.70 2.89
N VAL A 31 -7.47 12.86 2.45
CA VAL A 31 -7.52 14.07 3.28
C VAL A 31 -8.35 13.82 4.54
N ASP A 32 -9.55 13.27 4.40
CA ASP A 32 -10.43 12.96 5.54
C ASP A 32 -9.76 12.00 6.53
N TRP A 33 -9.10 10.95 6.02
CA TRP A 33 -8.37 10.01 6.84
C TRP A 33 -7.19 10.65 7.57
N ILE A 34 -6.34 11.40 6.87
CA ILE A 34 -5.18 12.05 7.46
C ILE A 34 -5.59 13.02 8.58
N VAL A 35 -6.66 13.78 8.36
CA VAL A 35 -7.22 14.70 9.36
C VAL A 35 -7.72 13.92 10.59
N ALA A 36 -8.50 12.86 10.39
CA ALA A 36 -8.99 12.02 11.49
C ALA A 36 -7.85 11.35 12.27
N GLN A 37 -6.85 10.86 11.55
CA GLN A 37 -5.70 10.14 12.10
C GLN A 37 -4.78 11.06 12.91
N CYS A 38 -4.52 12.27 12.42
CA CYS A 38 -3.66 13.25 13.08
C CYS A 38 -4.36 14.04 14.20
N GLY A 39 -5.65 13.82 14.46
CA GLY A 39 -6.38 14.42 15.59
C GLY A 39 -7.16 15.70 15.26
N GLY A 40 -7.60 15.89 14.02
CA GLY A 40 -8.65 16.86 13.65
C GLY A 40 -8.23 18.33 13.54
N ASN A 41 -7.11 18.73 14.15
CA ASN A 41 -6.63 20.12 14.14
C ASN A 41 -5.82 20.48 12.88
N LEU A 42 -6.08 19.82 11.76
CA LEU A 42 -5.40 20.07 10.48
C LEU A 42 -6.34 20.85 9.57
N GLU A 43 -5.82 21.94 9.00
CA GLU A 43 -6.52 22.66 7.94
C GLU A 43 -6.58 21.80 6.69
N ARG A 44 -7.79 21.69 6.13
CA ARG A 44 -8.06 20.90 4.93
C ARG A 44 -7.53 21.66 3.70
N PRO A 45 -6.77 21.00 2.81
CA PRO A 45 -6.37 21.63 1.56
C PRO A 45 -7.59 21.86 0.67
N GLN A 46 -7.50 22.86 -0.20
CA GLN A 46 -8.44 22.96 -1.31
C GLN A 46 -8.28 21.73 -2.22
N PRO A 47 -9.37 21.21 -2.81
CA PRO A 47 -9.28 20.10 -3.75
C PRO A 47 -8.31 20.39 -4.89
N GLY A 48 -7.58 19.36 -5.29
CA GLY A 48 -6.74 19.40 -6.47
C GLY A 48 -5.29 19.00 -6.18
N ARG A 49 -4.71 18.34 -7.19
CA ARG A 49 -3.39 17.74 -7.13
C ARG A 49 -2.29 18.65 -6.57
N GLN A 50 -2.19 19.89 -7.04
CA GLN A 50 -1.14 20.82 -6.61
C GLN A 50 -1.32 21.28 -5.16
N ASN A 51 -2.56 21.48 -4.74
CA ASN A 51 -2.88 21.84 -3.36
C ASN A 51 -2.59 20.67 -2.43
N PHE A 52 -3.00 19.45 -2.82
CA PHE A 52 -2.72 18.23 -2.07
C PHE A 52 -1.22 17.96 -1.95
N GLN A 53 -0.45 18.13 -3.04
CA GLN A 53 1.01 18.01 -3.04
C GLN A 53 1.64 19.02 -2.07
N THR A 54 1.26 20.30 -2.17
CA THR A 54 1.80 21.37 -1.32
C THR A 54 1.47 21.11 0.14
N TRP A 55 0.24 20.68 0.44
CA TRP A 55 -0.20 20.34 1.79
C TRP A 55 0.63 19.21 2.42
N LEU A 56 0.90 18.13 1.67
CA LEU A 56 1.75 17.03 2.12
C LEU A 56 3.22 17.42 2.32
N MET A 57 3.74 18.37 1.52
CA MET A 57 5.12 18.84 1.60
C MET A 57 5.35 19.86 2.71
N ASP A 58 4.43 20.81 2.84
CA ASP A 58 4.65 22.04 3.60
C ASP A 58 4.24 21.87 5.06
N GLY A 59 3.13 21.17 5.34
CA GLY A 59 2.60 21.09 6.71
C GLY A 59 2.35 22.45 7.37
N THR A 60 2.39 23.56 6.62
CA THR A 60 2.38 24.92 7.14
C THR A 60 1.17 25.71 6.64
N VAL A 61 0.01 25.48 7.25
CA VAL A 61 -1.04 26.52 7.23
C VAL A 61 -1.45 26.98 8.63
N SER A 62 -1.03 26.30 9.71
CA SER A 62 -1.31 26.75 11.08
C SER A 62 -0.03 27.09 11.86
N ARG A 63 0.14 28.40 12.13
CA ARG A 63 1.32 29.09 12.65
C ARG A 63 1.84 28.68 14.04
N HIS A 64 1.41 27.56 14.61
CA HIS A 64 1.80 27.19 15.97
C HIS A 64 2.37 25.79 16.18
N ASP A 65 2.19 24.83 15.26
CA ASP A 65 2.84 23.50 15.36
C ASP A 65 3.02 22.90 13.95
N ASN A 66 4.01 23.40 13.19
CA ASN A 66 4.34 22.96 11.83
C ASN A 66 5.08 21.61 11.82
N GLU A 67 4.38 20.53 12.18
CA GLU A 67 4.86 19.18 11.95
C GLU A 67 4.51 18.73 10.52
N GLN A 68 5.48 18.19 9.79
CA GLN A 68 5.18 17.61 8.47
C GLN A 68 4.11 16.52 8.60
N ILE A 69 3.03 16.68 7.84
CA ILE A 69 1.82 15.85 7.92
C ILE A 69 2.15 14.37 7.74
N LEU A 70 3.06 14.02 6.83
CA LEU A 70 3.49 12.64 6.61
C LEU A 70 4.18 12.04 7.83
N CYS A 71 5.06 12.80 8.48
CA CYS A 71 5.77 12.35 9.68
C CYS A 71 4.78 12.16 10.84
N ARG A 72 3.85 13.10 11.01
CA ARG A 72 2.79 13.02 12.02
C ARG A 72 1.85 11.85 11.75
N LEU A 73 1.48 11.62 10.49
CA LEU A 73 0.63 10.51 10.08
C LEU A 73 1.24 9.18 10.48
N ILE A 74 2.49 8.91 10.08
CA ILE A 74 3.13 7.63 10.44
C ILE A 74 3.35 7.51 11.94
N ASN A 75 3.78 8.57 12.63
CA ASN A 75 3.97 8.54 14.08
C ASN A 75 2.66 8.24 14.83
N SER A 76 1.53 8.78 14.37
CA SER A 76 0.22 8.54 15.00
C SER A 76 -0.25 7.09 14.93
N LEU A 77 0.29 6.31 14.00
CA LEU A 77 0.02 4.87 13.87
C LEU A 77 0.84 4.03 14.86
N TYR A 78 1.82 4.63 15.54
CA TYR A 78 2.61 3.96 16.57
C TYR A 78 2.15 4.38 17.98
N PRO A 79 2.35 3.51 18.98
CA PRO A 79 2.14 3.90 20.37
C PRO A 79 3.14 4.98 20.79
N ARG A 80 2.73 5.85 21.71
CA ARG A 80 3.57 6.91 22.27
C ARG A 80 4.91 6.34 22.74
N GLY A 81 6.01 6.90 22.21
CA GLY A 81 7.38 6.51 22.54
C GLY A 81 8.03 5.49 21.60
N LYS A 82 7.26 4.81 20.73
CA LYS A 82 7.80 3.95 19.65
C LYS A 82 7.72 4.61 18.26
N GLU A 83 7.57 5.93 18.24
CA GLU A 83 7.47 6.72 17.02
C GLU A 83 8.77 6.57 16.21
N PRO A 84 8.68 6.23 14.91
CA PRO A 84 9.84 6.07 14.05
C PRO A 84 10.57 7.41 13.84
N ILE A 85 9.83 8.53 13.83
CA ILE A 85 10.38 9.86 13.52
C ILE A 85 10.33 10.74 14.78
N LYS A 86 11.43 10.79 15.54
CA LYS A 86 11.48 11.44 16.87
C LYS A 86 11.74 12.95 16.85
N LYS A 87 12.30 13.49 15.77
CA LYS A 87 12.70 14.91 15.68
C LYS A 87 12.22 15.51 14.37
N ILE A 88 11.09 16.22 14.43
CA ILE A 88 10.59 16.99 13.29
C ILE A 88 11.12 18.42 13.44
N LEU A 89 12.37 18.65 13.01
CA LEU A 89 12.94 20.01 13.02
C LEU A 89 12.38 20.82 11.85
N GLU A 90 11.79 21.98 12.10
CA GLU A 90 11.30 22.87 11.04
C GLU A 90 12.49 23.42 10.23
N THR A 91 12.44 23.28 8.91
CA THR A 91 13.46 23.85 8.03
C THR A 91 12.89 24.02 6.63
N GLN A 92 13.01 25.24 6.08
CA GLN A 92 12.63 25.60 4.70
C GLN A 92 13.65 25.13 3.65
N MET A 93 14.65 24.33 4.05
CA MET A 93 15.67 23.81 3.14
C MET A 93 15.11 22.60 2.39
N ALA A 94 15.07 22.70 1.05
CA ALA A 94 14.58 21.63 0.18
C ALA A 94 15.20 20.25 0.48
N PHE A 95 16.50 20.20 0.79
CA PHE A 95 17.18 18.96 1.18
C PHE A 95 16.60 18.34 2.46
N LYS A 96 16.26 19.17 3.46
CA LYS A 96 15.66 18.72 4.71
C LYS A 96 14.23 18.25 4.52
N GLN A 97 13.46 18.88 3.64
CA GLN A 97 12.12 18.38 3.30
C GLN A 97 12.19 17.02 2.58
N MET A 98 13.11 16.87 1.63
CA MET A 98 13.38 15.58 0.97
C MET A 98 13.79 14.49 1.96
N GLU A 99 14.66 14.81 2.92
CA GLU A 99 15.11 13.88 3.97
C GLU A 99 13.92 13.39 4.82
N LYS A 100 13.01 14.27 5.21
CA LYS A 100 11.81 13.89 5.99
C LYS A 100 10.84 13.02 5.20
N ILE A 101 10.63 13.30 3.92
CA ILE A 101 9.86 12.42 3.03
C ILE A 101 10.51 11.04 3.00
N SER A 102 11.84 10.96 2.86
CA SER A 102 12.57 9.69 2.88
C SER A 102 12.40 8.93 4.21
N GLN A 103 12.45 9.61 5.35
CA GLN A 103 12.19 9.00 6.66
C GLN A 103 10.78 8.42 6.77
N PHE A 104 9.77 9.13 6.25
CA PHE A 104 8.40 8.61 6.16
C PHE A 104 8.33 7.33 5.32
N LEU A 105 8.98 7.31 4.15
CA LEU A 105 8.98 6.14 3.26
C LEU A 105 9.61 4.92 3.93
N GLN A 106 10.75 5.09 4.60
CA GLN A 106 11.39 4.03 5.38
C GLN A 106 10.49 3.52 6.51
N ALA A 107 9.83 4.44 7.22
CA ALA A 107 8.91 4.07 8.29
C ALA A 107 7.66 3.34 7.75
N ALA A 108 7.16 3.71 6.57
CA ALA A 108 6.03 3.05 5.91
C ALA A 108 6.40 1.64 5.44
N GLU A 109 7.61 1.44 4.91
CA GLU A 109 8.15 0.13 4.56
C GLU A 109 8.23 -0.78 5.80
N VAL A 110 8.85 -0.31 6.87
CA VAL A 110 8.95 -1.03 8.15
C VAL A 110 7.56 -1.31 8.74
N TYR A 111 6.60 -0.40 8.53
CA TYR A 111 5.22 -0.61 8.96
C TYR A 111 4.53 -1.74 8.18
N GLY A 112 5.02 -2.13 7.01
CA GLY A 112 4.52 -3.27 6.23
C GLY A 112 3.87 -2.87 4.91
N VAL A 113 4.07 -1.63 4.44
CA VAL A 113 3.73 -1.27 3.05
C VAL A 113 4.69 -2.00 2.10
N ILE A 114 4.16 -2.59 1.04
CA ILE A 114 4.95 -3.31 0.05
C ILE A 114 5.79 -2.28 -0.71
N THR A 115 7.08 -2.55 -0.91
CA THR A 115 8.01 -1.64 -1.59
C THR A 115 7.57 -1.21 -3.00
N THR A 116 6.80 -2.04 -3.70
CA THR A 116 6.21 -1.72 -5.01
C THR A 116 5.16 -0.62 -4.94
N ASP A 117 4.51 -0.46 -3.79
CA ASP A 117 3.49 0.55 -3.54
C ASP A 117 4.09 1.84 -2.97
N ILE A 118 5.39 1.88 -2.65
CA ILE A 118 6.07 3.03 -2.04
C ILE A 118 6.55 4.00 -3.13
N PHE A 119 6.11 5.26 -3.04
CA PHE A 119 6.54 6.33 -3.96
C PHE A 119 7.98 6.78 -3.69
N GLN A 120 8.60 7.46 -4.66
CA GLN A 120 9.93 8.05 -4.48
C GLN A 120 9.85 9.51 -4.05
N THR A 121 10.84 10.01 -3.30
CA THR A 121 10.86 11.41 -2.84
C THR A 121 10.57 12.45 -3.93
N VAL A 122 11.03 12.21 -5.16
CA VAL A 122 10.79 13.09 -6.32
C VAL A 122 9.33 13.11 -6.78
N ASP A 123 8.57 12.05 -6.55
CA ASP A 123 7.17 11.92 -6.97
C ASP A 123 6.29 12.88 -6.19
N LEU A 124 6.57 13.07 -4.91
CA LEU A 124 5.91 14.06 -4.06
C LEU A 124 6.58 15.43 -4.14
N TRP A 125 7.90 15.50 -4.05
CA TRP A 125 8.62 16.77 -3.98
C TRP A 125 8.53 17.58 -5.29
N GLU A 126 8.73 16.93 -6.44
CA GLU A 126 8.61 17.56 -7.76
C GLU A 126 7.21 17.33 -8.39
N GLY A 127 6.35 16.54 -7.75
CA GLY A 127 4.98 16.28 -8.21
C GLY A 127 4.90 15.38 -9.45
N LYS A 128 5.91 14.53 -9.70
CA LYS A 128 5.98 13.70 -10.91
C LYS A 128 4.92 12.61 -10.99
N ASP A 129 4.67 11.90 -9.88
CA ASP A 129 3.66 10.84 -9.82
C ASP A 129 2.86 10.95 -8.52
N MET A 130 1.93 11.90 -8.49
CA MET A 130 0.99 12.03 -7.37
C MET A 130 0.04 10.85 -7.22
N ALA A 131 -0.16 10.05 -8.28
CA ALA A 131 -0.94 8.82 -8.19
C ALA A 131 -0.19 7.74 -7.40
N ALA A 132 1.15 7.68 -7.49
CA ALA A 132 1.97 6.83 -6.61
C ALA A 132 1.82 7.22 -5.15
N VAL A 133 1.83 8.52 -4.84
CA VAL A 133 1.61 9.02 -3.48
C VAL A 133 0.25 8.57 -2.94
N GLN A 134 -0.82 8.69 -3.74
CA GLN A 134 -2.14 8.19 -3.36
C GLN A 134 -2.13 6.67 -3.10
N ARG A 135 -1.48 5.89 -3.96
CA ARG A 135 -1.35 4.42 -3.79
C ARG A 135 -0.63 4.05 -2.50
N THR A 136 0.49 4.72 -2.19
CA THR A 136 1.24 4.46 -0.95
C THR A 136 0.42 4.76 0.29
N LEU A 137 -0.31 5.89 0.31
CA LEU A 137 -1.15 6.26 1.45
C LEU A 137 -2.34 5.31 1.62
N MET A 138 -2.97 4.89 0.51
CA MET A 138 -4.02 3.87 0.52
C MET A 138 -3.52 2.52 1.03
N ALA A 139 -2.31 2.13 0.61
CA ALA A 139 -1.66 0.91 1.09
C ALA A 139 -1.33 1.00 2.59
N LEU A 140 -0.84 2.15 3.07
CA LEU A 140 -0.55 2.41 4.48
C LEU A 140 -1.82 2.32 5.34
N GLY A 141 -2.91 2.97 4.93
CA GLY A 141 -4.20 2.91 5.64
C GLY A 141 -4.77 1.49 5.69
N SER A 142 -4.66 0.74 4.58
CA SER A 142 -5.07 -0.67 4.53
C SER A 142 -4.25 -1.56 5.47
N VAL A 143 -2.92 -1.35 5.54
CA VAL A 143 -2.05 -2.08 6.48
C VAL A 143 -2.39 -1.72 7.92
N ALA A 144 -2.64 -0.43 8.22
CA ALA A 144 -3.01 0.01 9.55
C ALA A 144 -4.34 -0.60 10.01
N LEU A 145 -5.35 -0.61 9.14
CA LEU A 145 -6.63 -1.24 9.41
C LEU A 145 -6.52 -2.76 9.64
N THR A 146 -5.61 -3.42 8.91
CA THR A 146 -5.35 -4.86 9.05
C THR A 146 -4.61 -5.23 10.33
N LYS A 147 -3.72 -4.36 10.85
CA LYS A 147 -3.01 -4.61 12.10
C LYS A 147 -3.92 -4.60 13.32
N ASP A 148 -4.98 -3.78 13.29
CA ASP A 148 -6.01 -3.71 14.36
C ASP A 148 -5.42 -3.50 15.77
N ASP A 149 -4.35 -2.70 15.87
CA ASP A 149 -3.59 -2.43 17.10
C ASP A 149 -4.20 -1.30 17.97
N GLY A 150 -5.35 -0.76 17.57
CA GLY A 150 -6.06 0.32 18.26
C GLY A 150 -5.49 1.72 18.01
N HIS A 151 -4.48 1.87 17.15
CA HIS A 151 -3.90 3.18 16.79
C HIS A 151 -4.48 3.79 15.53
N TYR A 152 -5.17 2.98 14.71
CA TYR A 152 -5.96 3.47 13.59
C TYR A 152 -7.16 4.30 14.07
N ARG A 153 -7.39 5.44 13.42
CA ARG A 153 -8.51 6.36 13.65
C ARG A 153 -9.15 6.75 12.31
N GLY A 154 -10.45 6.96 12.34
CA GLY A 154 -11.24 7.29 11.16
C GLY A 154 -12.20 6.15 10.77
N ASP A 155 -12.88 6.34 9.65
CA ASP A 155 -13.82 5.35 9.15
C ASP A 155 -13.09 4.11 8.64
N ARG A 156 -13.60 2.92 8.96
CA ARG A 156 -13.03 1.64 8.52
C ARG A 156 -13.39 1.35 7.06
N ASP A 157 -14.45 1.96 6.53
CA ASP A 157 -14.89 1.77 5.15
C ASP A 157 -14.01 2.49 4.11
N TRP A 158 -13.12 3.38 4.56
CA TRP A 158 -12.17 4.07 3.69
C TRP A 158 -11.09 3.14 3.12
N PHE A 159 -10.73 2.08 3.83
CA PHE A 159 -9.68 1.14 3.43
C PHE A 159 -10.16 -0.30 3.46
N HIS A 160 -9.41 -1.16 2.78
CA HIS A 160 -9.72 -2.59 2.73
C HIS A 160 -8.75 -3.33 3.64
N ARG A 161 -9.24 -4.30 4.42
CA ARG A 161 -8.33 -5.19 5.13
C ARG A 161 -7.57 -6.05 4.11
N LYS A 162 -6.24 -5.99 4.15
CA LYS A 162 -5.38 -6.93 3.45
C LYS A 162 -5.56 -8.33 4.03
N ALA A 163 -5.61 -9.33 3.15
CA ALA A 163 -5.65 -10.73 3.55
C ALA A 163 -4.33 -11.11 4.25
N GLN A 164 -4.42 -11.65 5.47
CA GLN A 164 -3.27 -12.19 6.18
C GLN A 164 -3.17 -13.68 5.90
N GLY A 165 -1.97 -14.15 5.56
CA GLY A 165 -1.70 -15.57 5.42
C GLY A 165 -1.82 -16.26 6.78
N TYR A 166 -2.81 -17.13 6.94
CA TYR A 166 -2.93 -17.96 8.14
C TYR A 166 -2.19 -19.28 7.90
N ARG A 167 -0.91 -19.33 8.29
CA ARG A 167 -0.14 -20.58 8.26
C ARG A 167 -0.59 -21.43 9.45
N ARG A 168 -1.37 -22.48 9.15
CA ARG A 168 -1.78 -23.46 10.14
C ARG A 168 -0.58 -24.32 10.49
N GLU A 169 -0.16 -24.27 11.74
CA GLU A 169 0.77 -25.24 12.29
C GLU A 169 -0.04 -26.41 12.82
N PHE A 170 0.24 -27.60 12.30
CA PHE A 170 -0.36 -28.84 12.78
C PHE A 170 0.61 -29.49 13.77
N SER A 171 0.10 -30.12 14.83
CA SER A 171 0.95 -30.88 15.74
C SER A 171 1.58 -32.07 15.03
N GLU A 172 2.73 -32.55 15.51
CA GLU A 172 3.37 -33.74 14.96
C GLU A 172 2.44 -34.96 14.98
N ASP A 173 1.63 -35.11 16.03
CA ASP A 173 0.64 -36.18 16.11
C ASP A 173 -0.45 -36.06 15.03
N GLN A 174 -0.90 -34.84 14.73
CA GLN A 174 -1.89 -34.60 13.67
C GLN A 174 -1.29 -34.85 12.27
N LEU A 175 -0.03 -34.47 12.06
CA LEU A 175 0.70 -34.79 10.83
C LEU A 175 0.90 -36.31 10.66
N ARG A 176 1.24 -37.01 11.75
CA ARG A 176 1.41 -38.47 11.75
C ARG A 176 0.09 -39.21 11.49
N GLN A 177 -1.02 -38.75 12.06
CA GLN A 177 -2.35 -39.29 11.75
C GLN A 177 -2.69 -39.10 10.26
N GLY A 178 -2.30 -37.97 9.67
CA GLY A 178 -2.43 -37.70 8.24
C GLY A 178 -1.69 -38.68 7.32
N GLN A 179 -0.58 -39.29 7.78
CA GLN A 179 0.17 -40.27 6.99
C GLN A 179 -0.58 -41.59 6.80
N SER A 180 -1.53 -41.90 7.70
CA SER A 180 -2.38 -43.09 7.61
C SER A 180 -3.56 -42.92 6.64
N LEU A 181 -3.91 -41.69 6.31
CA LEU A 181 -4.92 -41.35 5.30
C LEU A 181 -4.29 -41.46 3.91
N ILE A 182 -4.60 -42.56 3.22
CA ILE A 182 -4.24 -42.72 1.81
C ILE A 182 -4.99 -41.66 1.01
N GLY A 183 -4.28 -40.63 0.55
CA GLY A 183 -4.82 -39.63 -0.36
C GLY A 183 -5.28 -40.25 -1.68
N LEU A 184 -5.94 -39.45 -2.52
CA LEU A 184 -6.41 -39.80 -3.88
C LEU A 184 -5.47 -40.84 -4.50
N GLN A 185 -5.98 -42.06 -4.68
CA GLN A 185 -5.22 -43.25 -5.05
C GLN A 185 -4.29 -42.87 -6.21
N MET A 186 -3.00 -42.66 -5.91
CA MET A 186 -1.95 -42.48 -6.91
C MET A 186 -1.76 -43.84 -7.57
N GLY A 187 -2.76 -44.25 -8.35
CA GLY A 187 -2.71 -45.42 -9.20
C GLY A 187 -1.58 -45.18 -10.18
N SER A 188 -0.44 -45.84 -9.96
CA SER A 188 0.60 -45.88 -10.96
C SER A 188 -0.03 -46.47 -12.22
N ASN A 189 -0.12 -45.68 -13.29
CA ASN A 189 -0.55 -46.15 -14.59
C ASN A 189 0.47 -47.11 -15.24
N ARG A 190 1.62 -47.36 -14.60
CA ARG A 190 2.68 -48.24 -15.10
C ARG A 190 2.26 -49.71 -15.24
N GLY A 191 1.10 -50.10 -14.73
CA GLY A 191 0.50 -51.42 -14.95
C GLY A 191 -0.80 -51.40 -15.77
N ALA A 192 -1.35 -50.23 -16.10
CA ALA A 192 -2.55 -50.12 -16.93
C ALA A 192 -2.13 -50.20 -18.40
N SER A 193 -1.78 -51.40 -18.86
CA SER A 193 -1.65 -51.63 -20.30
C SER A 193 -2.96 -51.23 -20.97
N GLN A 194 -2.89 -50.47 -22.07
CA GLN A 194 -4.03 -50.08 -22.92
C GLN A 194 -4.79 -51.28 -23.55
N SER A 195 -4.51 -52.49 -23.09
CA SER A 195 -5.19 -53.72 -23.43
C SER A 195 -6.63 -53.67 -22.89
N GLY A 196 -7.58 -53.24 -23.74
CA GLY A 196 -9.01 -53.19 -23.41
C GLY A 196 -9.63 -51.78 -23.36
N MET A 197 -8.87 -50.72 -23.61
CA MET A 197 -9.47 -49.40 -23.85
C MET A 197 -10.02 -49.33 -25.27
N THR A 198 -11.34 -49.36 -25.40
CA THR A 198 -12.05 -49.02 -26.63
C THR A 198 -11.82 -47.53 -26.94
N GLY A 199 -11.22 -47.26 -28.10
CA GLY A 199 -11.02 -45.89 -28.56
C GLY A 199 -12.35 -45.15 -28.73
N TYR A 200 -12.34 -43.82 -28.51
CA TYR A 200 -13.50 -42.97 -28.74
C TYR A 200 -14.09 -43.22 -30.15
N GLY A 201 -15.36 -43.65 -30.20
CA GLY A 201 -16.08 -43.94 -31.46
C GLY A 201 -16.36 -45.42 -31.75
N SER A 202 -15.90 -46.35 -30.91
CA SER A 202 -16.27 -47.77 -31.04
C SER A 202 -17.76 -47.99 -30.76
N HIS A 203 -18.45 -48.71 -31.64
CA HIS A 203 -19.89 -48.98 -31.54
C HIS A 203 -20.19 -49.96 -30.39
N ARG A 204 -21.27 -49.70 -29.63
CA ARG A 204 -21.76 -50.66 -28.62
C ARG A 204 -22.31 -51.90 -29.32
N GLN A 205 -21.79 -53.08 -28.98
CA GLN A 205 -22.49 -54.32 -29.28
C GLN A 205 -23.70 -54.41 -28.35
N ILE A 206 -24.89 -54.44 -28.94
CA ILE A 206 -26.17 -54.69 -28.27
C ILE A 206 -26.48 -56.16 -28.54
N MET A 207 -26.70 -56.94 -27.47
CA MET A 207 -27.23 -58.30 -27.54
C MET A 207 -28.66 -58.30 -27.01
#